data_AF-A0A257QZ51-F1
#
_entry.id   AF-A0A257QZ51-F1
#
_cell.length_a   1.000
_cell.length_b   1.000
_cell.length_c   1.000
_cell.angle_alpha   90.00
_cell.angle_beta   90.00
_cell.angle_gamma   90.00
#
_symmetry.space_group_name_H-M   'P 1'
#
loop_
_entity.id
_entity.type
_entity.pdbx_description
1 polymer ?
#
loop_
_entity_poly.entity_id
_entity_poly.type
_entity_poly.pdbx_seq_one_letter_code
_entity_poly.pdbx_strand_id
1 'polypeptide(L)'
;MRVLSFAVLYFAAVLTMGPWLLRYLVRALTFLPVWEKKVTVSFLFLMLLSYLATKAELASIIGAFTAGLIIKDTYFDDTTKSAVTRKSFIHDLIAPIEALLAPLFFMLIGIQVKLEMFLDVHVLAVAAGLIVAAIVGKLVSGWGASSKVDRCLIGVGMLPRGEVGLIFASIGRGLGVITDELFSAIILMVIVTTCIAPPWIKARFNRQVTEA
;
A
#
# COMPACT_ATOMS: atom_id res chain seq x y z
N MET A 1 -6.34 20.17 -11.45
CA MET A 1 -6.84 19.23 -12.49
C MET A 1 -5.73 18.52 -13.27
N ARG A 2 -4.63 19.18 -13.66
CA ARG A 2 -3.51 18.53 -14.41
C ARG A 2 -2.99 17.23 -13.78
N VAL A 3 -2.71 17.22 -12.48
CA VAL A 3 -2.22 16.02 -11.76
C VAL A 3 -3.23 14.87 -11.82
N LEU A 4 -4.53 15.17 -11.69
CA LEU A 4 -5.57 14.16 -11.76
C LEU A 4 -5.67 13.55 -13.17
N SER A 5 -5.54 14.39 -14.20
CA SER A 5 -5.50 13.95 -15.60
C SER A 5 -4.28 13.07 -15.88
N PHE A 6 -3.10 13.44 -15.39
CA PHE A 6 -1.88 12.62 -15.51
C PHE A 6 -2.01 11.30 -14.75
N ALA A 7 -2.65 11.28 -13.58
CA ALA A 7 -2.90 10.06 -12.83
C ALA A 7 -3.79 9.08 -13.62
N VAL A 8 -4.92 9.56 -14.15
CA VAL A 8 -5.84 8.74 -14.94
C VAL A 8 -5.16 8.25 -16.22
N LEU A 9 -4.43 9.12 -16.92
CA LEU A 9 -3.69 8.77 -18.13
C LEU A 9 -2.63 7.69 -17.83
N TYR A 10 -1.86 7.86 -16.76
CA TYR A 10 -0.85 6.91 -16.32
C TYR A 10 -1.47 5.54 -16.05
N PHE A 11 -2.53 5.48 -15.23
CA PHE A 11 -3.19 4.21 -14.93
C PHE A 11 -3.77 3.55 -16.18
N ALA A 12 -4.44 4.32 -17.04
CA ALA A 12 -5.01 3.79 -18.29
C ALA A 12 -3.91 3.25 -19.22
N ALA A 13 -2.83 4.00 -19.42
CA ALA A 13 -1.71 3.61 -20.28
C ALA A 13 -0.97 2.39 -19.71
N VAL A 14 -0.67 2.36 -18.42
CA VAL A 14 0.09 1.27 -17.81
C VAL A 14 -0.75 0.00 -17.70
N LEU A 15 -2.05 0.07 -17.40
CA LEU A 15 -2.89 -1.13 -17.35
C LEU A 15 -3.15 -1.73 -18.73
N THR A 16 -3.16 -0.92 -19.79
CA THR A 16 -3.36 -1.40 -21.17
C THR A 16 -2.05 -1.86 -21.82
N MET A 17 -0.98 -1.08 -21.70
CA MET A 17 0.31 -1.36 -22.34
C MET A 17 1.24 -2.22 -21.48
N GLY A 18 1.09 -2.20 -20.15
CA GLY A 18 1.93 -2.92 -19.21
C GLY A 18 1.97 -4.44 -19.43
N PRO A 19 0.84 -5.14 -19.67
CA PRO A 19 0.84 -6.56 -20.01
C PRO A 19 1.56 -6.89 -21.32
N TRP A 20 1.56 -5.97 -22.29
CA TRP A 20 2.30 -6.12 -23.54
C TRP A 20 3.80 -5.92 -23.30
N LEU A 21 4.16 -4.88 -22.57
CA LEU A 21 5.54 -4.57 -22.18
C LEU A 21 6.16 -5.68 -21.31
N LEU A 22 5.41 -6.23 -20.36
CA LEU A 22 5.84 -7.34 -19.53
C LEU A 22 6.14 -8.58 -20.39
N ARG A 23 5.26 -8.93 -21.33
CA ARG A 23 5.49 -10.05 -22.26
C ARG A 23 6.73 -9.82 -23.13
N TYR A 24 6.96 -8.59 -23.56
CA TYR A 24 8.17 -8.24 -24.30
C TYR A 24 9.44 -8.43 -23.46
N LEU A 25 9.45 -7.95 -22.20
CA LEU A 25 10.58 -8.13 -21.29
C LEU A 25 10.84 -9.61 -20.96
N VAL A 26 9.78 -10.41 -20.74
CA VAL A 26 9.92 -11.86 -20.51
C VAL A 26 10.53 -12.57 -21.72
N ARG A 27 10.15 -12.17 -22.94
CA ARG A 27 10.67 -12.75 -24.18
C ARG A 27 12.10 -12.29 -24.50
N ALA A 28 12.47 -11.07 -24.13
CA ALA A 28 13.82 -10.57 -24.32
C ALA A 28 14.85 -11.25 -23.39
N LEU A 29 14.44 -11.65 -22.17
CA LEU A 29 15.29 -12.32 -21.18
C LEU A 29 15.12 -13.85 -21.16
N THR A 30 14.83 -14.48 -22.29
CA THR A 30 14.72 -15.95 -22.39
C THR A 30 16.04 -16.68 -22.25
N PHE A 31 17.17 -15.97 -22.28
CA PHE A 31 18.51 -16.55 -22.08
C PHE A 31 18.81 -16.90 -20.61
N LEU A 32 18.01 -16.40 -19.66
CA LEU A 32 18.19 -16.66 -18.23
C LEU A 32 17.40 -17.89 -17.74
N PRO A 33 17.89 -18.60 -16.71
CA PRO A 33 17.12 -19.61 -15.99
C PRO A 33 15.78 -19.06 -15.47
N VAL A 34 14.76 -19.91 -15.36
CA VAL A 34 13.38 -19.50 -15.00
C VAL A 34 13.31 -18.68 -13.70
N TRP A 35 14.10 -19.06 -12.68
CA TRP A 35 14.17 -18.35 -11.40
C TRP A 35 14.75 -16.94 -11.54
N GLU A 36 15.91 -16.83 -12.19
CA GLU A 36 16.59 -15.55 -12.43
C GLU A 36 15.78 -14.63 -13.33
N LYS A 37 15.10 -15.20 -14.35
CA LYS A 37 14.18 -14.48 -15.23
C LYS A 37 13.03 -13.86 -14.42
N LYS A 38 12.40 -14.63 -13.53
CA LYS A 38 11.28 -14.15 -12.71
C LYS A 38 11.66 -12.96 -11.84
N VAL A 39 12.77 -13.04 -11.09
CA VAL A 39 13.23 -11.95 -10.22
C VAL A 39 13.62 -10.73 -11.05
N THR A 40 14.47 -10.93 -12.05
CA THR A 40 15.04 -9.84 -12.85
C THR A 40 13.97 -9.06 -13.58
N VAL A 41 13.04 -9.75 -14.26
CA VAL A 41 11.96 -9.09 -15.00
C VAL A 41 10.98 -8.40 -14.04
N SER A 42 10.62 -9.02 -12.93
CA SER A 42 9.71 -8.40 -11.95
C SER A 42 10.32 -7.14 -11.35
N PHE A 43 11.60 -7.19 -10.96
CA PHE A 43 12.31 -6.04 -10.41
C PHE A 43 12.51 -4.93 -11.45
N LEU A 44 12.93 -5.28 -12.68
CA LEU A 44 13.09 -4.33 -13.78
C LEU A 44 11.77 -3.65 -14.12
N PHE A 45 10.68 -4.42 -14.21
CA PHE A 45 9.36 -3.90 -14.51
C PHE A 45 8.84 -2.98 -13.39
N LEU A 46 9.07 -3.36 -12.12
CA LEU A 46 8.76 -2.54 -10.96
C LEU A 46 9.53 -1.21 -10.99
N MET A 47 10.85 -1.24 -11.22
CA MET A 47 11.69 -0.05 -11.36
C MET A 47 11.22 0.84 -12.52
N LEU A 48 10.92 0.25 -13.67
CA LEU A 48 10.47 0.97 -14.85
C LEU A 48 9.14 1.69 -14.62
N LEU A 49 8.14 0.99 -14.06
CA LEU A 49 6.85 1.60 -13.77
C LEU A 49 6.93 2.64 -12.65
N SER A 50 7.78 2.42 -11.65
CA SER A 50 8.05 3.40 -10.59
C SER A 50 8.70 4.66 -11.15
N TYR A 51 9.65 4.53 -12.09
CA TYR A 51 10.27 5.65 -12.78
C TYR A 51 9.26 6.43 -13.64
N LEU A 52 8.41 5.72 -14.40
CA LEU A 52 7.35 6.34 -15.19
C LEU A 52 6.32 7.05 -14.31
N ALA A 53 6.02 6.52 -13.13
CA ALA A 53 5.14 7.19 -12.17
C ALA A 53 5.74 8.54 -11.73
N THR A 54 7.01 8.57 -11.35
CA THR A 54 7.71 9.81 -10.98
C THR A 54 7.74 10.81 -12.13
N LYS A 55 7.93 10.35 -13.38
CA LYS A 55 7.86 11.21 -14.58
C LYS A 55 6.47 11.78 -14.83
N ALA A 56 5.41 11.09 -14.41
CA ALA A 56 4.03 11.55 -14.46
C ALA A 56 3.62 12.40 -13.24
N GLU A 57 4.59 12.89 -12.45
CA GLU A 57 4.37 13.66 -11.20
C GLU A 57 3.60 12.87 -10.11
N LEU A 58 3.62 11.54 -10.20
CA LEU A 58 3.05 10.64 -9.20
C LEU A 58 4.13 10.16 -8.22
N ALA A 59 3.70 9.73 -7.04
CA ALA A 59 4.58 9.03 -6.11
C ALA A 59 5.06 7.70 -6.71
N SER A 60 6.35 7.37 -6.54
CA SER A 60 6.97 6.15 -7.06
C SER A 60 6.26 4.86 -6.63
N ILE A 61 5.69 4.85 -5.43
CA ILE A 61 4.91 3.73 -4.86
C ILE A 61 3.69 3.38 -5.70
N ILE A 62 3.08 4.36 -6.38
CA ILE A 62 1.96 4.11 -7.29
C ILE A 62 2.42 3.22 -8.46
N GLY A 63 3.64 3.43 -8.97
CA GLY A 63 4.21 2.60 -10.02
C GLY A 63 4.59 1.20 -9.53
N ALA A 64 5.14 1.08 -8.33
CA ALA A 64 5.41 -0.23 -7.72
C ALA A 64 4.12 -1.04 -7.49
N PHE A 65 3.07 -0.39 -6.98
CA PHE A 65 1.75 -1.01 -6.80
C PHE A 65 1.15 -1.45 -8.14
N THR A 66 1.22 -0.60 -9.16
CA THR A 66 0.70 -0.94 -10.50
C THR A 66 1.48 -2.08 -11.14
N ALA A 67 2.81 -2.16 -10.92
CA ALA A 67 3.61 -3.30 -11.33
C ALA A 67 3.12 -4.60 -10.68
N GLY A 68 2.87 -4.59 -9.37
CA GLY A 68 2.32 -5.73 -8.63
C GLY A 68 0.94 -6.18 -9.13
N LEU A 69 0.08 -5.24 -9.58
CA LEU A 69 -1.23 -5.58 -10.16
C LEU A 69 -1.13 -6.28 -11.53
N ILE A 70 -0.09 -5.97 -12.31
CA ILE A 70 0.07 -6.46 -13.69
C ILE A 70 0.88 -7.76 -13.73
N ILE A 71 1.88 -7.90 -12.87
CA ILE A 71 2.71 -9.09 -12.76
C ILE A 71 1.83 -10.28 -12.33
N LYS A 72 1.80 -11.32 -13.15
CA LYS A 72 1.11 -12.59 -12.87
C LYS A 72 2.03 -13.74 -13.23
N ASP A 73 2.02 -14.80 -12.43
CA ASP A 73 2.86 -15.98 -12.66
C ASP A 73 2.63 -16.63 -14.04
N THR A 74 1.41 -16.53 -14.58
CA THR A 74 1.04 -17.03 -15.91
C THR A 74 1.86 -16.42 -17.06
N TYR A 75 2.43 -15.22 -16.88
CA TYR A 75 3.30 -14.62 -17.91
C TYR A 75 4.69 -15.27 -17.98
N PHE A 76 5.07 -16.04 -16.95
CA PHE A 76 6.38 -16.68 -16.85
C PHE A 76 6.33 -18.19 -17.11
N ASP A 77 5.13 -18.76 -17.14
CA ASP A 77 4.91 -20.16 -17.49
C ASP A 77 4.92 -20.30 -19.02
N ASP A 78 6.08 -20.62 -19.58
CA ASP A 78 6.17 -21.05 -20.97
C ASP A 78 5.38 -22.36 -21.14
N THR A 79 4.50 -22.36 -22.13
CA THR A 79 3.55 -23.41 -22.53
C THR A 79 4.18 -24.74 -22.99
N THR A 80 5.30 -25.17 -22.40
CA THR A 80 6.03 -26.37 -22.84
C THR A 80 6.54 -27.19 -21.65
N LYS A 81 5.79 -28.24 -21.31
CA LYS A 81 6.28 -29.53 -20.80
C LYS A 81 7.34 -29.50 -19.68
N SER A 82 7.03 -28.98 -18.49
CA SER A 82 7.80 -29.35 -17.29
C SER A 82 6.88 -29.47 -16.08
N ALA A 83 6.40 -30.68 -15.87
CA ALA A 83 5.43 -31.08 -14.86
C ALA A 83 6.04 -31.29 -13.44
N VAL A 84 7.26 -30.81 -13.14
CA VAL A 84 7.93 -31.15 -11.87
C VAL A 84 8.67 -29.99 -11.19
N THR A 85 8.87 -28.85 -11.84
CA THR A 85 9.65 -27.76 -11.24
C THR A 85 8.76 -26.90 -10.35
N ARG A 86 8.94 -27.04 -9.03
CA ARG A 86 8.41 -26.21 -7.93
C ARG A 86 7.84 -24.88 -8.44
N LYS A 87 6.51 -24.75 -8.47
CA LYS A 87 5.81 -23.48 -8.72
C LYS A 87 6.16 -22.51 -7.59
N SER A 88 7.29 -21.84 -7.71
CA SER A 88 7.61 -20.72 -6.86
C SER A 88 6.86 -19.52 -7.41
N PHE A 89 5.89 -19.07 -6.63
CA PHE A 89 5.11 -17.88 -6.92
C PHE A 89 6.01 -16.67 -6.75
N ILE A 90 5.84 -15.63 -7.55
CA ILE A 90 6.60 -14.38 -7.39
C ILE A 90 6.49 -13.84 -5.96
N HIS A 91 5.36 -14.09 -5.28
CA HIS A 91 5.19 -13.80 -3.86
C HIS A 91 6.27 -14.46 -2.98
N ASP A 92 6.59 -15.74 -3.18
CA ASP A 92 7.61 -16.46 -2.38
C ASP A 92 9.01 -15.86 -2.54
N LEU A 93 9.28 -15.22 -3.68
CA LEU A 93 10.55 -14.57 -3.97
C LEU A 93 10.64 -13.17 -3.33
N ILE A 94 9.51 -12.47 -3.22
CA ILE A 94 9.44 -11.11 -2.66
C ILE A 94 9.22 -11.14 -1.14
N ALA A 95 8.55 -12.17 -0.60
CA ALA A 95 8.21 -12.28 0.81
C ALA A 95 9.41 -12.11 1.77
N PRO A 96 10.62 -12.66 1.51
CA PRO A 96 11.78 -12.42 2.37
C PRO A 96 12.23 -10.95 2.37
N ILE A 97 12.11 -10.27 1.23
CA ILE A 97 12.46 -8.86 1.08
C ILE A 97 11.43 -8.01 1.84
N GLU A 98 10.15 -8.29 1.66
CA GLU A 98 9.05 -7.62 2.39
C GLU A 98 9.19 -7.80 3.91
N ALA A 99 9.47 -9.03 4.37
CA ALA A 99 9.63 -9.35 5.78
C ALA A 99 10.80 -8.59 6.44
N LEU A 100 11.79 -8.16 5.66
CA LEU A 100 12.91 -7.34 6.14
C LEU A 100 12.63 -5.84 5.98
N LEU A 101 12.10 -5.41 4.83
CA LEU A 101 11.90 -4.00 4.51
C LEU A 101 10.72 -3.38 5.28
N ALA A 102 9.62 -4.10 5.49
CA ALA A 102 8.45 -3.55 6.16
C ALA A 102 8.74 -3.19 7.63
N PRO A 103 9.34 -4.06 8.47
CA PRO A 103 9.73 -3.69 9.83
C PRO A 103 10.76 -2.56 9.88
N LEU A 104 11.72 -2.56 8.94
CA LEU A 104 12.73 -1.51 8.85
C LEU A 104 12.10 -0.16 8.48
N PHE A 105 11.14 -0.14 7.56
CA PHE A 105 10.35 1.05 7.23
C PHE A 105 9.63 1.61 8.46
N PHE A 106 8.90 0.76 9.20
CA PHE A 106 8.20 1.21 10.40
C PHE A 106 9.15 1.67 11.51
N MET A 107 10.29 1.03 11.67
CA MET A 107 11.34 1.46 12.60
C MET A 107 11.86 2.86 12.23
N LEU A 108 12.21 3.08 10.96
CA LEU A 108 12.71 4.38 10.48
C LEU A 108 11.69 5.49 10.65
N ILE A 109 10.42 5.23 10.34
CA ILE A 109 9.34 6.21 10.55
C ILE A 109 9.15 6.49 12.04
N GLY A 110 9.23 5.46 12.90
CA GLY A 110 9.13 5.62 14.35
C GLY A 110 10.25 6.47 14.95
N ILE A 111 11.50 6.26 14.53
CA ILE A 111 12.66 7.06 14.99
C ILE A 111 12.54 8.54 14.59
N GLN A 112 11.88 8.83 13.46
CA GLN A 112 11.67 10.20 12.99
C GLN A 112 10.62 10.98 13.79
N VAL A 113 9.86 10.32 14.69
CA VAL A 113 8.87 10.96 15.56
C VAL A 113 9.59 11.74 16.65
N LYS A 114 9.33 13.04 16.72
CA LYS A 114 9.80 13.88 17.83
C LYS A 114 8.81 13.78 18.98
N LEU A 115 9.18 13.05 20.03
CA LEU A 115 8.34 12.87 21.22
C LEU A 115 8.09 14.19 21.97
N GLU A 116 9.04 15.13 21.88
CA GLU A 116 8.93 16.48 22.45
C GLU A 116 7.68 17.22 21.94
N MET A 117 7.27 16.95 20.70
CA MET A 117 6.09 17.58 20.10
C MET A 117 4.78 17.15 20.78
N PHE A 118 4.76 16.02 21.50
CA PHE A 118 3.57 15.58 22.24
C PHE A 118 3.35 16.33 23.55
N LEU A 119 4.34 17.12 24.02
CA LEU A 119 4.16 18.01 25.16
C LEU A 119 3.37 19.27 24.77
N ASP A 120 3.29 19.58 23.47
CA ASP A 120 2.50 20.69 22.98
C ASP A 120 1.02 20.29 22.87
N VAL A 121 0.18 21.00 23.62
CA VAL A 121 -1.28 20.84 23.62
C VAL A 121 -1.87 21.05 22.22
N HIS A 122 -1.26 21.91 21.40
CA HIS A 122 -1.70 22.16 20.03
C HIS A 122 -1.55 20.92 19.15
N VAL A 123 -0.39 20.26 19.22
CA VAL A 123 -0.12 19.01 18.46
C VAL A 123 -1.09 17.92 18.89
N LEU A 124 -1.34 17.78 20.19
CA LEU A 124 -2.30 16.81 20.70
C LEU A 124 -3.73 17.11 20.25
N ALA A 125 -4.13 18.38 20.22
CA ALA A 125 -5.44 18.80 19.72
C ALA A 125 -5.61 18.49 18.23
N VAL A 126 -4.58 18.75 17.41
CA VAL A 126 -4.58 18.40 15.98
C VAL A 126 -4.66 16.88 15.81
N ALA A 127 -3.86 16.12 16.55
CA ALA A 127 -3.89 14.66 16.50
C ALA A 127 -5.26 14.09 16.90
N ALA A 128 -5.86 14.60 17.98
CA ALA A 128 -7.20 14.22 18.40
C ALA A 128 -8.25 14.53 17.32
N GLY A 129 -8.17 15.71 16.70
CA GLY A 129 -9.02 16.09 15.58
C GLY A 129 -8.88 15.14 14.39
N LEU A 130 -7.64 14.77 14.03
CA LEU A 130 -7.37 13.80 12.96
C LEU A 130 -7.90 12.41 13.28
N ILE A 131 -7.77 11.95 14.53
CA ILE A 131 -8.31 10.67 15.00
C ILE A 131 -9.83 10.66 14.87
N VAL A 132 -10.51 11.68 15.40
CA VAL A 132 -11.98 11.78 15.35
C VAL A 132 -12.45 11.84 13.89
N ALA A 133 -11.85 12.69 13.07
CA ALA A 133 -12.18 12.81 11.65
C ALA A 133 -11.99 11.48 10.91
N ALA A 134 -10.93 10.74 11.23
CA ALA A 134 -10.67 9.46 10.60
C ALA A 134 -11.65 8.36 11.04
N ILE A 135 -11.98 8.28 12.33
CA ILE A 135 -12.95 7.30 12.83
C ILE A 135 -14.32 7.59 12.24
N VAL A 136 -14.81 8.82 12.36
CA VAL A 136 -16.13 9.22 11.86
C VAL A 136 -16.21 9.05 10.34
N GLY A 137 -15.21 9.54 9.61
CA GLY A 137 -15.19 9.42 8.15
C GLY A 137 -15.23 7.96 7.68
N LYS A 138 -14.53 7.06 8.37
CA LYS A 138 -14.52 5.63 8.02
C LYS A 138 -15.82 4.92 8.42
N LEU A 139 -16.40 5.25 9.57
CA LEU A 139 -17.71 4.72 9.95
C LEU A 139 -18.82 5.17 8.99
N VAL A 140 -18.82 6.43 8.57
CA VAL A 140 -19.77 6.95 7.58
C VAL A 140 -19.57 6.27 6.22
N SER A 141 -18.33 5.98 5.81
CA SER A 141 -18.07 5.26 4.56
C SER A 141 -18.72 3.87 4.51
N GLY A 142 -18.93 3.23 5.66
CA GLY A 142 -19.65 1.96 5.77
C GLY A 142 -21.12 2.03 5.31
N TRP A 143 -21.75 3.22 5.30
CA TRP A 143 -23.10 3.39 4.78
C TRP A 143 -23.22 3.26 3.26
N GLY A 144 -22.09 3.33 2.52
CA GLY A 144 -22.06 3.01 1.10
C GLY A 144 -22.23 1.52 0.80
N ALA A 145 -22.15 0.66 1.83
CA ALA A 145 -22.32 -0.79 1.67
C ALA A 145 -23.79 -1.21 1.70
N SER A 146 -24.09 -2.29 0.98
CA SER A 146 -25.42 -2.91 0.93
C SER A 146 -25.95 -3.23 2.34
N SER A 147 -27.26 -3.05 2.57
CA SER A 147 -27.93 -3.34 3.86
C SER A 147 -27.79 -4.79 4.32
N LYS A 148 -27.38 -5.71 3.44
CA LYS A 148 -27.20 -7.13 3.76
C LYS A 148 -25.91 -7.43 4.53
N VAL A 149 -25.03 -6.44 4.69
CA VAL A 149 -23.73 -6.59 5.37
C VAL A 149 -23.67 -5.62 6.54
N ASP A 150 -22.96 -5.97 7.61
CA ASP A 150 -22.74 -5.08 8.74
C ASP A 150 -21.88 -3.87 8.31
N ARG A 151 -22.57 -2.77 8.05
CA ARG A 151 -22.00 -1.48 7.64
C ARG A 151 -20.98 -0.96 8.64
N CYS A 152 -21.20 -1.20 9.94
CA CYS A 152 -20.29 -0.77 10.99
C CYS A 152 -19.01 -1.62 10.96
N LEU A 153 -19.14 -2.93 10.74
CA LEU A 153 -17.98 -3.82 10.58
C LEU A 153 -17.11 -3.40 9.39
N ILE A 154 -17.72 -3.00 8.26
CA ILE A 154 -16.99 -2.47 7.10
C ILE A 154 -16.26 -1.17 7.48
N GLY A 155 -16.96 -0.23 8.12
CA GLY A 155 -16.35 1.03 8.55
C GLY A 155 -15.17 0.82 9.49
N VAL A 156 -15.30 -0.07 10.48
CA VAL A 156 -14.23 -0.43 11.41
C VAL A 156 -13.11 -1.21 10.71
N GLY A 157 -13.43 -2.07 9.75
CA GLY A 157 -12.44 -2.75 8.91
C GLY A 157 -11.57 -1.79 8.09
N MET A 158 -12.09 -0.60 7.80
CA MET A 158 -11.37 0.46 7.07
C MET A 158 -10.69 1.50 7.99
N LEU A 159 -10.78 1.34 9.33
CA LEU A 159 -10.10 2.23 10.29
C LEU A 159 -8.57 2.16 10.22
N PRO A 160 -7.92 0.96 10.17
CA PRO A 160 -6.47 0.86 10.17
C PRO A 160 -5.90 1.70 9.02
N ARG A 161 -5.17 2.75 9.36
CA ARG A 161 -4.38 3.51 8.39
C ARG A 161 -3.00 2.89 8.36
N GLY A 162 -2.65 2.33 7.21
CA GLY A 162 -1.40 1.58 7.07
C GLY A 162 -0.23 2.43 6.58
N GLU A 163 0.72 1.69 6.02
CA GLU A 163 1.99 2.12 5.44
C GLU A 163 1.84 3.28 4.48
N VAL A 164 0.89 3.20 3.54
CA VAL A 164 0.74 4.18 2.46
C VAL A 164 0.57 5.61 2.99
N GLY A 165 -0.24 5.80 4.05
CA GLY A 165 -0.43 7.12 4.66
C GLY A 165 0.83 7.68 5.31
N LEU A 166 1.60 6.81 5.98
CA LEU A 166 2.89 7.18 6.58
C LEU A 166 3.93 7.53 5.51
N ILE A 167 3.93 6.83 4.37
CA ILE A 167 4.86 7.15 3.30
C ILE A 167 4.57 8.54 2.72
N PHE A 168 3.30 8.86 2.45
CA PHE A 168 2.93 10.20 1.99
C PHE A 168 3.27 11.29 3.02
N ALA A 169 3.09 11.00 4.31
CA ALA A 169 3.47 11.93 5.37
C ALA A 169 5.00 12.17 5.40
N SER A 170 5.79 11.11 5.24
CA SER A 170 7.26 11.19 5.20
C SER A 170 7.76 11.94 3.97
N ILE A 171 7.23 11.64 2.78
CA ILE A 171 7.56 12.36 1.54
C ILE A 171 7.15 13.83 1.66
N GLY A 172 5.94 14.11 2.14
CA GLY A 172 5.46 15.48 2.33
C GLY A 172 6.30 16.29 3.31
N ARG A 173 6.81 15.65 4.36
CA ARG A 173 7.76 16.26 5.31
C ARG A 173 9.11 16.54 4.64
N GLY A 174 9.62 15.59 3.85
CA GLY A 174 10.85 15.77 3.07
C GLY A 174 10.77 16.91 2.04
N LEU A 175 9.57 17.18 1.50
CA LEU A 175 9.30 18.31 0.60
C LEU A 175 9.00 19.62 1.34
N GLY A 176 8.97 19.63 2.68
CA GLY A 176 8.63 20.80 3.50
C GLY A 176 7.15 21.19 3.49
N VAL A 177 6.27 20.37 2.91
CA VAL A 177 4.81 20.59 2.88
C VAL A 177 4.16 20.23 4.22
N ILE A 178 4.73 19.25 4.92
CA ILE A 178 4.27 18.77 6.23
C ILE A 178 5.29 19.20 7.29
N THR A 179 4.82 19.94 8.31
CA THR A 179 5.64 20.31 9.46
C THR A 179 5.91 19.10 10.36
N ASP A 180 6.97 19.18 11.18
CA ASP A 180 7.30 18.13 12.16
C ASP A 180 6.14 17.86 13.13
N GLU A 181 5.40 18.90 13.51
CA GLU A 181 4.19 18.85 14.34
C GLU A 181 3.11 17.98 13.70
N LEU A 182 2.79 18.26 12.44
CA LEU A 182 1.74 17.57 11.70
C LEU A 182 2.16 16.14 11.36
N PHE A 183 3.45 15.89 11.11
CA PHE A 183 3.99 14.56 10.96
C PHE A 183 3.83 13.71 12.23
N SER A 184 4.20 14.25 13.39
CA SER A 184 4.00 13.57 14.68
C SER A 184 2.51 13.32 14.98
N ALA A 185 1.64 14.27 14.67
CA ALA A 185 0.18 14.12 14.81
C ALA A 185 -0.40 13.02 13.90
N ILE A 186 0.04 12.93 12.64
CA ILE A 186 -0.35 11.86 11.71
C ILE A 186 0.09 10.50 12.25
N ILE A 187 1.32 10.39 12.76
CA ILE A 187 1.83 9.12 13.28
C ILE A 187 1.05 8.68 14.51
N LEU A 188 0.76 9.59 15.44
CA LEU A 188 -0.07 9.29 16.60
C LEU A 188 -1.46 8.80 16.17
N MET A 189 -2.07 9.48 15.19
CA MET A 189 -3.35 9.08 14.63
C MET A 189 -3.30 7.66 14.00
N VAL A 190 -2.23 7.34 13.27
CA VAL A 190 -2.02 6.03 12.64
C VAL A 190 -1.88 4.93 13.69
N ILE A 191 -1.06 5.15 14.72
CA ILE A 191 -0.84 4.18 15.81
C ILE A 191 -2.17 3.94 16.54
N VAL A 192 -2.86 5.00 16.94
CA VAL A 192 -4.12 4.90 17.71
C VAL A 192 -5.20 4.18 16.90
N THR A 193 -5.42 4.56 15.65
CA THR A 193 -6.45 3.92 14.80
C THR A 193 -6.13 2.46 14.47
N THR A 194 -4.85 2.11 14.31
CA THR A 194 -4.41 0.74 14.06
C THR A 194 -4.55 -0.14 15.30
N CYS A 195 -4.24 0.38 16.49
CA CYS A 195 -4.42 -0.36 17.74
C CYS A 195 -5.89 -0.56 18.12
N ILE A 196 -6.76 0.42 17.83
CA ILE A 196 -8.20 0.35 18.17
C ILE A 196 -8.95 -0.63 17.25
N ALA A 197 -8.52 -0.82 16.00
CA ALA A 197 -9.30 -1.58 15.03
C ALA A 197 -9.41 -3.09 15.36
N PRO A 198 -8.34 -3.87 15.67
CA PRO A 198 -8.47 -5.28 16.01
C PRO A 198 -9.41 -5.60 17.18
N PRO A 199 -9.35 -4.93 18.34
CA PRO A 199 -10.28 -5.21 19.43
C PRO A 199 -11.72 -4.84 19.06
N TRP A 200 -11.92 -3.78 18.27
CA TRP A 200 -13.26 -3.36 17.86
C TRP A 200 -13.88 -4.32 16.84
N ILE A 201 -13.10 -4.80 15.87
CA ILE A 201 -13.50 -5.85 14.93
C ILE A 201 -13.87 -7.12 15.70
N LYS A 202 -13.01 -7.57 16.64
CA LYS A 202 -13.27 -8.77 17.45
C LYS A 202 -14.57 -8.66 18.26
N ALA A 203 -14.82 -7.51 18.88
CA ALA A 203 -16.05 -7.26 19.62
C ALA A 203 -17.32 -7.34 18.74
N ARG A 204 -17.25 -6.84 17.49
CA ARG A 204 -18.37 -6.90 16.54
C ARG A 204 -18.60 -8.30 15.99
N PHE A 205 -17.53 -9.03 15.68
CA PHE A 205 -17.63 -10.42 15.25
C PHE A 205 -18.26 -11.32 16.32
N ASN A 206 -17.83 -11.21 17.59
CA ASN A 206 -18.44 -11.97 18.67
C ASN A 206 -19.94 -11.67 18.83
N ARG A 207 -20.37 -10.44 18.56
CA ARG A 207 -21.78 -10.06 18.65
C ARG A 207 -22.64 -10.66 17.53
N GLN A 208 -22.10 -10.73 16.30
CA GLN A 208 -22.80 -11.38 15.18
C GLN A 208 -22.96 -12.89 15.39
N VAL A 209 -21.97 -13.55 15.99
CA VAL A 209 -22.04 -15.00 16.30
C VAL A 209 -23.09 -15.30 17.37
N THR A 210 -23.34 -14.37 18.30
CA THR A 210 -24.36 -14.52 19.35
C THR A 210 -25.78 -14.19 18.87
N GLU A 211 -25.91 -13.38 17.80
CA GLU A 211 -27.21 -12.95 17.24
C GLU A 211 -27.69 -13.84 16.06
N ALA A 212 -26.88 -14.80 15.60
CA ALA A 212 -27.19 -15.76 14.52
C ALA A 212 -27.54 -17.15 15.07
#